data_AF-A0A960PWK1-F1
#
_entry.id   AF-A0A960PWK1-F1
#
_cell.length_a   1.000
_cell.length_b   1.000
_cell.length_c   1.000
_cell.angle_alpha   90.00
_cell.angle_beta   90.00
_cell.angle_gamma   90.00
#
_symmetry.space_group_name_H-M   'P 1'
#
loop_
_entity.id
_entity.type
_entity.pdbx_description
1 polymer ?
#
loop_
_entity_poly.entity_id
_entity_poly.type
_entity_poly.pdbx_seq_one_letter_code
_entity_poly.pdbx_strand_id
1 'polypeptide(L)' 'GEPSLVETVSYSYLDGEPYETALAMQMGTGMIDPASVRIDLGHGPFASDLRTLGLPELTPDFGTWGTGLAATFQLGRPVG' A
#
# COMPACT_ATOMS: atom_id res chain seq x y z
N GLY A 1 11.18 -14.20 7.68
CA GLY A 1 11.82 -15.18 6.79
C GLY A 1 12.20 -14.50 5.50
N GLU A 2 12.48 -15.27 4.45
CA GLU A 2 12.68 -14.70 3.11
C GLU A 2 11.41 -13.96 2.65
N PRO A 3 11.53 -12.83 1.92
CA PRO A 3 10.37 -12.14 1.34
C PRO A 3 9.63 -13.02 0.34
N SER A 4 8.30 -12.92 0.29
CA SER A 4 7.49 -13.55 -0.75
C SER A 4 7.17 -12.55 -1.86
N LEU A 5 7.22 -12.99 -3.12
CA LEU A 5 6.81 -12.15 -4.24
C LEU A 5 5.29 -12.24 -4.44
N VAL A 6 4.65 -11.08 -4.56
CA VAL A 6 3.23 -10.96 -4.90
C VAL A 6 3.10 -10.14 -6.17
N GLU A 7 2.35 -10.67 -7.13
CA GLU A 7 1.92 -9.94 -8.32
C GLU A 7 0.54 -9.34 -8.06
N THR A 8 0.42 -8.05 -8.28
CA THR A 8 -0.82 -7.29 -8.07
C THR A 8 -0.93 -6.18 -9.11
N VAL A 9 -2.02 -5.41 -9.04
CA VAL A 9 -2.30 -4.29 -9.92
C VAL A 9 -2.60 -3.06 -9.06
N SER A 10 -1.91 -1.96 -9.36
CA SER A 10 -2.21 -0.65 -8.79
C SER A 10 -3.12 0.13 -9.74
N TYR A 11 -4.19 0.72 -9.21
CA TYR A 11 -5.08 1.59 -9.95
C TYR A 11 -4.82 3.05 -9.57
N SER A 12 -4.76 3.91 -10.59
CA SER A 12 -4.52 5.34 -10.43
C SER A 12 -5.26 6.13 -11.51
N TYR A 13 -5.40 7.44 -11.31
CA TYR A 13 -5.88 8.34 -12.35
C TYR A 13 -4.71 9.19 -12.84
N LEU A 14 -4.40 9.12 -14.13
CA LEU A 14 -3.41 9.96 -14.78
C LEU A 14 -4.15 10.98 -15.66
N ASP A 15 -4.04 12.26 -15.33
CA ASP A 15 -4.76 13.35 -16.00
C ASP A 15 -6.30 13.13 -16.07
N GLY A 16 -6.86 12.50 -15.03
CA GLY A 16 -8.28 12.18 -14.94
C GLY A 16 -8.69 10.87 -15.61
N GLU A 17 -7.79 10.22 -16.35
CA GLU A 17 -8.05 8.93 -17.00
C GLU A 17 -7.65 7.76 -16.10
N PRO A 18 -8.48 6.70 -15.98
CA PRO A 18 -8.17 5.55 -15.16
C PRO A 18 -7.06 4.70 -15.80
N TYR A 19 -6.06 4.36 -15.01
CA TYR A 19 -4.92 3.53 -15.41
C TYR A 19 -4.73 2.37 -14.44
N GLU A 20 -4.35 1.22 -14.98
CA GLU A 20 -3.84 0.09 -14.22
C GLU A 20 -2.36 -0.11 -14.46
N THR A 21 -1.62 -0.41 -13.40
CA THR A 21 -0.18 -0.63 -13.44
C THR A 21 0.15 -1.95 -12.75
N ALA A 22 0.67 -2.91 -13.52
CA ALA A 22 1.13 -4.17 -12.96
C ALA A 22 2.28 -3.91 -11.98
N LEU A 23 2.22 -4.59 -10.83
CA LEU A 23 3.11 -4.38 -9.70
C LEU A 23 3.61 -5.73 -9.19
N ALA A 24 4.92 -5.92 -9.23
CA ALA A 24 5.59 -7.04 -8.56
C ALA A 24 6.16 -6.51 -7.25
N MET A 25 5.68 -7.00 -6.11
CA MET A 25 6.02 -6.50 -4.77
C MET A 25 6.53 -7.63 -3.89
N GLN A 26 7.66 -7.40 -3.21
CA GLN A 26 8.11 -8.27 -2.14
C GLN A 26 7.37 -7.94 -0.84
N MET A 27 6.68 -8.94 -0.28
CA MET A 27 6.03 -8.88 1.02
C MET A 27 6.93 -9.48 2.10
N GLY A 28 6.97 -8.84 3.26
CA GLY A 28 7.64 -9.40 4.43
C GLY A 28 6.93 -10.67 4.90
N THR A 29 7.68 -11.65 5.38
CA THR A 29 7.10 -12.88 5.99
C THR A 29 7.03 -12.81 7.52
N GLY A 30 7.45 -11.69 8.12
CA GLY A 30 7.23 -11.45 9.55
C GLY A 30 5.80 -11.00 9.78
N MET A 31 4.90 -11.92 10.15
CA MET A 31 3.57 -11.56 10.61
C MET A 31 3.68 -10.71 11.87
N ILE A 32 2.94 -9.61 11.90
CA ILE A 32 2.82 -8.76 13.10
C ILE A 32 1.36 -8.70 13.52
N ASP A 33 1.13 -8.57 14.82
CA ASP A 33 -0.20 -8.25 15.33
C ASP A 33 -0.57 -6.84 14.89
N PRO A 34 -1.60 -6.63 14.06
CA PRO A 34 -1.99 -5.30 13.62
C PRO A 34 -2.37 -4.38 14.78
N ALA A 35 -2.92 -4.93 15.87
CA ALA A 35 -3.27 -4.15 17.05
C ALA A 35 -2.04 -3.62 17.80
N SER A 36 -0.86 -4.18 17.56
CA SER A 36 0.41 -3.69 18.10
C SER A 36 1.02 -2.54 17.30
N VAL A 37 0.46 -2.23 16.11
CA VAL A 37 0.94 -1.18 15.23
C VAL A 37 0.19 0.12 15.50
N ARG A 38 0.94 1.19 15.73
CA ARG A 38 0.38 2.54 15.91
C ARG A 38 0.71 3.40 14.69
N ILE A 39 -0.31 3.92 14.04
CA ILE A 39 -0.17 4.84 12.90
C ILE A 39 -0.46 6.26 13.38
N ASP A 40 0.51 7.16 13.21
CA ASP A 40 0.33 8.59 13.45
C ASP A 40 0.22 9.33 12.12
N LEU A 41 -0.88 10.06 11.95
CA LEU A 41 -1.00 11.00 10.85
C LEU A 41 -0.36 12.34 11.22
N GLY A 42 0.51 12.82 10.33
CA GLY A 42 1.13 14.14 10.46
C GLY A 42 0.16 15.30 10.24
N HIS A 43 0.70 16.41 9.76
CA HIS A 43 -0.06 17.62 9.47
C HIS A 43 0.00 17.93 7.97
N GLY A 44 -1.02 18.63 7.46
CA GLY A 44 -1.12 19.02 6.06
C GLY A 44 -2.25 18.32 5.30
N PRO A 45 -2.45 18.68 4.02
CA PRO A 45 -3.61 18.25 3.23
C PRO A 45 -3.72 16.73 3.11
N PHE A 46 -2.61 16.03 2.84
CA PHE A 46 -2.61 14.57 2.75
C PHE A 46 -3.02 13.89 4.06
N ALA A 47 -2.60 14.43 5.20
CA ALA A 47 -3.03 13.89 6.49
C ALA A 47 -4.52 14.12 6.72
N SER A 48 -5.09 15.24 6.25
CA SER A 48 -6.54 15.48 6.29
C SER A 48 -7.29 14.50 5.40
N ASP A 49 -6.79 14.23 4.19
CA ASP A 49 -7.40 13.27 3.27
C ASP A 49 -7.38 11.84 3.84
N LEU A 50 -6.27 11.40 4.44
CA LEU A 50 -6.21 10.09 5.08
C LEU A 50 -7.21 9.96 6.24
N ARG A 51 -7.49 11.06 6.98
CA ARG A 51 -8.53 11.07 8.02
C ARG A 51 -9.93 10.92 7.44
N THR A 52 -10.23 11.52 6.28
CA THR A 52 -11.55 11.34 5.64
C THR A 52 -11.78 9.90 5.19
N LEU A 53 -10.70 9.16 4.92
CA LEU A 53 -10.72 7.72 4.64
C LEU A 53 -10.78 6.84 5.91
N GLY A 54 -10.83 7.43 7.11
CA GLY A 54 -10.95 6.70 8.38
C GLY A 54 -9.61 6.28 9.01
N LEU A 55 -8.46 6.71 8.47
CA LEU A 55 -7.17 6.48 9.12
C LEU A 55 -6.93 7.49 10.26
N PRO A 56 -6.27 7.10 11.36
CA PRO A 56 -5.77 5.75 11.68
C PRO A 56 -6.78 4.88 12.45
N GLU A 57 -8.05 5.30 12.55
CA GLU A 57 -9.07 4.64 13.39
C GLU A 57 -9.46 3.24 12.88
N LEU A 58 -9.24 2.97 11.59
CA LEU A 58 -9.40 1.65 11.00
C LEU A 58 -8.28 0.70 11.47
N THR A 59 -8.65 -0.30 12.27
CA THR A 59 -7.76 -1.41 12.61
C THR A 59 -7.45 -2.24 11.37
N PRO A 60 -6.17 -2.44 11.01
CA PRO A 60 -5.83 -3.33 9.91
C PRO A 60 -6.21 -4.78 10.28
N ASP A 61 -6.72 -5.52 9.31
CA ASP A 61 -7.03 -6.95 9.41
C ASP A 61 -5.79 -7.83 9.20
N PHE A 62 -4.72 -7.26 8.65
CA PHE A 62 -3.47 -7.94 8.33
C PHE A 62 -2.27 -7.00 8.42
N GLY A 63 -1.12 -7.55 8.84
CA GLY A 63 0.14 -6.82 8.92
C GLY A 63 1.34 -7.74 8.71
N THR A 64 2.29 -7.28 7.89
CA THR A 64 3.59 -7.94 7.73
C THR A 64 4.73 -6.95 7.82
N TRP A 65 5.89 -7.44 8.20
CA TRP A 65 7.13 -6.70 8.35
C TRP A 65 8.28 -7.42 7.64
N GLY A 66 9.16 -6.63 7.05
CA GLY A 66 10.41 -7.07 6.43
C GLY A 66 11.32 -5.88 6.17
N THR A 67 12.59 -6.15 5.91
CA THR A 67 13.59 -5.14 5.53
C THR A 67 14.16 -5.47 4.16
N GLY A 68 14.65 -4.45 3.44
CA GLY A 68 15.20 -4.64 2.10
C GLY A 68 14.18 -5.14 1.08
N LEU A 69 12.89 -4.90 1.31
CA LEU A 69 11.81 -5.25 0.39
C LEU A 69 11.88 -4.34 -0.84
N ALA A 70 11.69 -4.92 -2.02
CA ALA A 70 11.61 -4.22 -3.29
C ALA A 70 10.22 -4.34 -3.93
N ALA A 71 9.84 -3.33 -4.69
CA ALA A 71 8.67 -3.36 -5.55
C ALA A 71 8.99 -2.71 -6.89
N THR A 72 8.48 -3.30 -7.97
CA THR A 72 8.67 -2.82 -9.34
C THR A 72 7.32 -2.56 -9.98
N PHE A 73 7.06 -1.29 -10.28
CA PHE A 73 5.96 -0.88 -11.14
C PHE A 73 6.35 -1.09 -12.61
N GLN A 74 5.47 -1.75 -13.36
CA GLN A 74 5.62 -1.91 -14.80
C GLN A 74 5.03 -0.71 -15.54
N LEU A 75 5.04 -0.75 -16.87
CA LEU A 75 4.37 0.27 -17.66
C LEU A 75 2.85 0.20 -17.43
N GLY A 76 2.28 1.31 -16.95
CA GLY A 76 0.83 1.44 -16.80
C GLY A 76 0.11 1.49 -18.14
N ARG A 77 -1.14 1.05 -18.17
CA ARG A 77 -2.03 1.12 -19.33
C ARG A 77 -3.41 1.66 -18.93
N PRO A 78 -4.14 2.34 -19.84
CA PRO A 78 -5.51 2.75 -19.57
C PRO A 78 -6.38 1.56 -19.17
N VAL A 79 -7.29 1.79 -18.22
CA VAL A 79 -8.36 0.82 -17.93
C VAL A 79 -9.42 0.98 -19.03
N GLY A 80 -9.68 -0.11 -19.76
CA GLY A 80 -10.68 -0.20 -20.83
C GLY A 80 -11.82 -1.13 -20.48
#